data_AF-A0A2D1U2B4-F1
#
_entry.id   AF-A0A2D1U2B4-F1
#
_cell.length_a   1.000
_cell.length_b   1.000
_cell.length_c   1.000
_cell.angle_alpha   90.00
_cell.angle_beta   90.00
_cell.angle_gamma   90.00
#
_symmetry.space_group_name_H-M   'P 1'
#
loop_
_entity.id
_entity.type
_entity.pdbx_description
1 polymer ?
#
loop_
_entity_poly.entity_id
_entity_poly.type
_entity_poly.pdbx_seq_one_letter_code
_entity_poly.pdbx_strand_id
1 'polypeptide(L)' 'MKNKMGRFFGFVFGAVVFLLVFKIVFLKNISPSDELAPGVVVIASVLNGLIFGFIGSLIQNYFARKGS' A
#
# COMPACT_ATOMS: atom_id res chain seq x y z
N MET A 1 -21.06 11.15 -8.51
CA MET A 1 -19.59 10.96 -8.59
C MET A 1 -19.30 9.48 -8.35
N LYS A 2 -18.67 8.76 -9.28
CA LYS A 2 -18.30 7.34 -9.06
C LYS A 2 -17.46 7.26 -7.80
N ASN A 3 -17.90 6.49 -6.80
CA ASN A 3 -17.23 6.35 -5.51
C ASN A 3 -15.75 6.01 -5.74
N LYS A 4 -14.83 6.97 -5.55
CA LYS A 4 -13.36 6.74 -5.62
C LYS A 4 -12.81 6.12 -4.33
N MET A 5 -13.72 5.70 -3.45
CA MET A 5 -13.46 5.32 -2.08
C MET A 5 -12.59 4.06 -1.98
N GLY A 6 -12.82 3.05 -2.84
CA GLY A 6 -12.00 1.84 -2.89
C GLY A 6 -10.56 2.07 -3.39
N ARG A 7 -10.35 3.07 -4.25
CA ARG A 7 -8.98 3.48 -4.65
C ARG A 7 -8.23 4.13 -3.49
N PHE A 8 -8.90 5.01 -2.75
CA PHE A 8 -8.31 5.69 -1.59
C PHE A 8 -8.03 4.70 -0.45
N PHE A 9 -9.01 3.86 -0.08
CA PHE A 9 -8.83 2.84 0.94
C PHE A 9 -7.77 1.81 0.55
N GLY A 10 -7.76 1.36 -0.72
CA GLY A 10 -6.71 0.47 -1.21
C GLY A 10 -5.32 1.11 -1.09
N PHE A 11 -5.18 2.38 -1.45
CA PHE A 11 -3.90 3.08 -1.35
C PHE A 11 -3.41 3.20 0.10
N VAL A 12 -4.27 3.69 0.99
CA VAL A 12 -3.93 3.87 2.40
C VAL A 12 -3.61 2.52 3.05
N PHE A 13 -4.40 1.48 2.76
CA PHE A 13 -4.17 0.14 3.26
C PHE A 13 -2.82 -0.42 2.79
N GLY A 14 -2.51 -0.34 1.50
CA GLY A 14 -1.24 -0.82 0.95
C GLY A 14 -0.02 -0.11 1.54
N ALA A 15 -0.09 1.22 1.69
CA ALA A 15 0.99 2.00 2.29
C ALA A 15 1.21 1.64 3.79
N VAL A 16 0.13 1.55 4.57
CA VAL A 16 0.21 1.21 6.00
C VAL A 16 0.73 -0.22 6.21
N VAL A 17 0.20 -1.19 5.45
CA VAL A 17 0.64 -2.59 5.53
C VAL A 17 2.12 -2.71 5.17
N PHE A 18 2.58 -2.05 4.11
CA PHE A 18 4.00 -2.05 3.74
C PHE A 18 4.88 -1.51 4.86
N LEU A 19 4.54 -0.35 5.44
CA LEU A 19 5.32 0.26 6.51
C LEU A 19 5.36 -0.62 7.77
N LEU A 20 4.25 -1.27 8.12
CA LEU A 20 4.21 -2.22 9.24
C LEU A 20 5.10 -3.44 8.99
N VAL A 21 5.00 -4.05 7.80
CA VAL A 21 5.83 -5.20 7.44
C VAL A 21 7.31 -4.80 7.40
N PHE A 22 7.60 -3.64 6.82
CA PHE A 22 8.96 -3.10 6.78
C PHE A 22 9.54 -2.94 8.18
N LYS A 23 8.78 -2.37 9.13
CA LYS A 23 9.21 -2.23 10.51
C LYS A 23 9.48 -3.59 11.20
N ILE A 24 8.59 -4.57 11.01
CA ILE A 24 8.69 -5.86 11.71
C ILE A 24 9.82 -6.72 11.13
N VAL A 25 10.01 -6.70 9.81
CA VAL A 25 10.92 -7.60 9.11
C VAL A 25 12.30 -6.97 8.91
N PHE A 26 12.38 -5.69 8.54
CA PHE A 26 13.64 -5.03 8.23
C PHE A 26 14.23 -4.36 9.47
N LEU A 27 13.51 -3.42 10.11
CA LEU A 27 14.07 -2.72 11.28
C LEU A 27 14.41 -3.63 12.47
N LYS A 28 13.72 -4.77 12.62
CA LYS A 28 14.00 -5.70 13.72
C LYS A 28 15.22 -6.59 13.48
N ASN A 29 15.56 -6.88 12.22
CA ASN A 29 16.55 -7.91 11.87
C ASN A 29 17.84 -7.35 11.27
N ILE A 30 17.91 -6.04 11.02
CA ILE A 30 19.03 -5.42 10.33
C ILE A 30 19.81 -4.55 11.32
N SER A 31 21.13 -4.56 11.21
CA SER A 31 21.99 -3.73 12.05
C SER A 31 21.81 -2.24 11.67
N PRO A 32 21.97 -1.28 12.60
CA PRO A 32 21.77 0.15 12.30
C PRO A 32 22.63 0.67 11.13
N SER A 33 23.75 0.00 10.85
CA SER A 33 24.66 0.32 9.75
C SER A 33 24.14 -0.14 8.38
N ASP A 34 23.25 -1.13 8.36
CA ASP A 34 22.67 -1.74 7.16
C ASP A 34 21.23 -1.26 6.90
N GLU A 35 20.75 -0.26 7.66
CA GLU A 35 19.43 0.30 7.47
C GLU A 35 19.27 0.88 6.06
N LEU A 36 18.23 0.41 5.36
CA LEU A 36 17.83 0.94 4.07
C LEU A 36 17.59 2.45 4.17
N ALA A 37 18.15 3.19 3.20
CA ALA A 37 18.02 4.63 3.16
C ALA A 37 16.53 5.04 3.25
N PRO A 38 16.17 5.97 4.16
CA PRO A 38 14.77 6.33 4.42
C PRO A 38 14.00 6.74 3.16
N GLY A 39 14.67 7.39 2.21
CA GLY A 39 14.08 7.78 0.93
C GLY A 39 13.61 6.59 0.08
N VAL A 40 14.37 5.50 0.06
CA VAL A 40 14.01 4.28 -0.70
C VAL A 40 12.77 3.63 -0.11
N VAL A 41 12.67 3.60 1.22
CA VAL A 41 11.52 3.03 1.94
C VAL A 41 10.25 3.84 1.65
N VAL A 42 10.34 5.17 1.66
CA VAL A 42 9.21 6.04 1.34
C VAL A 42 8.76 5.82 -0.11
N ILE A 43 9.68 5.79 -1.07
CA ILE A 43 9.35 5.54 -2.48
C ILE A 43 8.68 4.17 -2.65
N ALA A 44 9.25 3.13 -2.04
CA ALA A 44 8.70 1.78 -2.08
C ALA A 44 7.29 1.73 -1.46
N SER A 45 7.06 2.45 -0.36
CA SER A 45 5.75 2.54 0.29
C SER A 45 4.69 3.21 -0.60
N VAL A 46 5.07 4.27 -1.32
CA VAL A 46 4.17 4.99 -2.23
C VAL A 46 3.84 4.11 -3.44
N LEU A 47 4.83 3.45 -4.03
CA LEU A 47 4.63 2.53 -5.15
C LEU A 47 3.72 1.36 -4.75
N ASN A 48 3.94 0.79 -3.57
CA ASN A 48 3.10 -0.30 -3.07
C ASN A 48 1.67 0.18 -2.80
N GLY A 49 1.50 1.34 -2.16
CA GLY A 49 0.21 1.99 -2.01
C GLY A 49 -0.50 2.20 -3.35
N LEU A 50 0.20 2.68 -4.40
CA LEU A 50 -0.40 2.87 -5.72
C LEU A 50 -0.93 1.56 -6.32
N ILE A 51 -0.18 0.45 -6.17
CA ILE A 51 -0.61 -0.87 -6.64
C ILE A 51 -1.88 -1.32 -5.91
N PHE A 52 -1.90 -1.24 -4.58
CA PHE A 52 -3.09 -1.61 -3.81
C PHE A 52 -4.28 -0.67 -4.04
N GLY A 53 -4.04 0.61 -4.29
CA GLY A 53 -5.07 1.55 -4.72
C GLY A 53 -5.68 1.17 -6.08
N PHE A 54 -4.85 0.72 -7.02
CA PHE A 54 -5.32 0.20 -8.32
C PHE A 54 -6.14 -1.08 -8.15
N ILE A 55 -5.65 -2.05 -7.35
CA ILE A 55 -6.37 -3.29 -7.03
C ILE A 55 -7.70 -2.97 -6.33
N GLY A 56 -7.71 -2.07 -5.36
CA GLY A 56 -8.92 -1.62 -4.66
C GLY A 56 -9.94 -0.99 -5.61
N SER A 57 -9.48 -0.25 -6.62
CA SER A 57 -10.36 0.26 -7.68
C SER A 57 -10.93 -0.86 -8.56
N LEU A 58 -10.14 -1.88 -8.90
CA LEU A 58 -10.61 -3.03 -9.68
C LEU A 58 -11.67 -3.83 -8.91
N ILE A 59 -11.39 -4.13 -7.65
CA ILE A 59 -12.31 -4.85 -6.74
C ILE A 59 -13.61 -4.06 -6.61
N GLN A 60 -13.53 -2.76 -6.33
CA GLN A 60 -14.72 -1.92 -6.19
C GLN A 60 -15.55 -1.89 -7.48
N ASN A 61 -14.92 -1.79 -8.64
CA ASN A 61 -15.61 -1.82 -9.93
C ASN A 61 -16.23 -3.20 -10.23
N TYR A 62 -15.58 -4.28 -9.81
CA TYR A 62 -16.10 -5.65 -9.95
C TYR A 62 -17.37 -5.84 -9.12
N PHE A 63 -17.36 -5.45 -7.84
CA PHE A 63 -18.54 -5.53 -6.98
C PHE A 63 -19.67 -4.60 -7.44
N ALA A 64 -19.35 -3.39 -7.91
CA ALA A 64 -20.35 -2.47 -8.46
C ALA A 64 -21.03 -3.01 -9.73
N ARG A 65 -20.34 -3.83 -10.53
CA ARG A 65 -20.91 -4.48 -11.72
C ARG A 65 -21.67 -5.77 -11.42
N LYS A 66 -21.29 -6.48 -10.35
CA LYS A 66 -21.93 -7.76 -9.95
C LYS A 66 -23.17 -7.56 -9.09
N GLY A 67 -23.30 -6.40 -8.44
CA GLY A 67 -24.46 -6.01 -7.64
C GLY A 67 -25.55 -5.24 -8.40
N SER A 68 -25.47 -5.18 -9.74
CA SER A 68 -26.44 -4.54 -10.63
C SER A 68 -27.01 -5.55 -11.61
#